data_AF-A0AAP3YJF1-F1
#
_entry.id   AF-A0AAP3YJF1-F1
#
_cell.length_a   1.000
_cell.length_b   1.000
_cell.length_c   1.000
_cell.angle_alpha   90.00
_cell.angle_beta   90.00
_cell.angle_gamma   90.00
#
_symmetry.space_group_name_H-M   'P 1'
#
loop_
_entity.id
_entity.type
_entity.pdbx_description
1 polymer ?
#
loop_
_entity_poly.entity_id
_entity_poly.type
_entity_poly.pdbx_seq_one_letter_code
_entity_poly.pdbx_strand_id
1 'polypeptide(L)'
;EEVKTLRVVTLAGEAADRELIDLSLAICPHTELANEYGPTENSVATTVMRHMEKQAYVSIGQPIDGTQVLILNSNHQLQPIGVAGELCIAGTGLARGYVNLPELTDRAFTQNPFKPETRMYRTGDAARWMADGTLEYLGRIDDQVKIRGYRVETKEIESVIRCINGVKDAAV
;
A
#
# COMPACT_ATOMS: atom_id res chain seq x y z
N GLU A 1 -27.28 -18.11 4.50
CA GLU A 1 -27.07 -18.42 5.93
C GLU A 1 -25.60 -18.59 6.32
N GLU A 2 -24.72 -18.95 5.38
CA GLU A 2 -23.34 -19.39 5.64
C GLU A 2 -22.38 -18.33 6.23
N VAL A 3 -22.70 -17.04 6.17
CA VAL A 3 -21.80 -15.95 6.60
C VAL A 3 -22.11 -15.38 7.99
N LYS A 4 -23.18 -15.83 8.66
CA LYS A 4 -23.64 -15.26 9.96
C LYS A 4 -22.65 -15.47 11.12
N THR A 5 -21.67 -16.34 10.96
CA THR A 5 -20.64 -16.65 11.96
C THR A 5 -19.33 -15.90 11.73
N LEU A 6 -19.20 -15.14 10.63
CA LEU A 6 -18.01 -14.36 10.33
C LEU A 6 -17.81 -13.26 11.38
N ARG A 7 -16.66 -13.30 12.04
CA ARG A 7 -16.31 -12.35 13.11
C ARG A 7 -15.50 -11.17 12.59
N VAL A 8 -14.55 -11.43 11.70
CA VAL A 8 -13.65 -10.42 11.14
C VAL A 8 -13.53 -10.69 9.64
N VAL A 9 -13.67 -9.63 8.85
CA VAL A 9 -13.38 -9.63 7.42
C VAL A 9 -12.36 -8.54 7.15
N THR A 10 -11.21 -8.96 6.64
CA THR A 10 -10.15 -8.06 6.19
C THR A 10 -10.32 -7.82 4.69
N LEU A 11 -10.34 -6.55 4.30
CA LEU A 11 -10.20 -6.11 2.93
C LEU A 11 -8.79 -5.56 2.73
N ALA A 12 -8.24 -5.79 1.55
CA ALA A 12 -6.93 -5.28 1.16
C ALA A 12 -6.85 -5.15 -0.36
N GLY A 13 -5.79 -4.53 -0.86
CA GLY A 13 -5.53 -4.43 -2.29
C GLY A 13 -6.11 -3.17 -2.89
N GLU A 14 -7.36 -2.81 -2.65
CA GLU A 14 -7.98 -1.57 -3.14
C GLU A 14 -8.63 -0.76 -2.01
N ALA A 15 -8.87 0.52 -2.27
CA ALA A 15 -9.55 1.37 -1.31
C ALA A 15 -11.00 0.88 -1.13
N ALA A 16 -11.38 0.57 0.10
CA ALA A 16 -12.77 0.28 0.42
C ALA A 16 -13.58 1.58 0.50
N ASP A 17 -14.77 1.58 -0.09
CA ASP A 17 -15.71 2.69 -0.01
C ASP A 17 -16.83 2.43 1.01
N ARG A 18 -17.63 3.47 1.26
CA ARG A 18 -18.73 3.39 2.23
C ARG A 18 -19.84 2.44 1.78
N GLU A 19 -20.07 2.34 0.47
CA GLU A 19 -21.12 1.49 -0.09
C GLU A 19 -20.82 0.00 0.19
N LEU A 20 -19.57 -0.43 0.00
CA LEU A 20 -19.13 -1.79 0.30
C LEU A 20 -19.24 -2.11 1.80
N ILE A 21 -18.90 -1.15 2.66
CA ILE A 21 -19.06 -1.29 4.11
C ILE A 21 -20.53 -1.51 4.48
N ASP A 22 -21.42 -0.66 3.96
CA ASP A 22 -22.85 -0.71 4.28
C ASP A 22 -23.48 -2.01 3.77
N LEU A 23 -23.13 -2.45 2.56
CA LEU A 23 -23.56 -3.74 2.01
C LEU A 23 -23.07 -4.91 2.87
N SER A 24 -21.81 -4.87 3.31
CA SER A 24 -21.22 -5.92 4.15
C SER A 24 -21.96 -6.05 5.48
N LEU A 25 -22.29 -4.92 6.11
CA LEU A 25 -23.05 -4.87 7.36
C LEU A 25 -24.51 -5.31 7.18
N ALA A 26 -25.14 -5.01 6.04
CA ALA A 26 -26.49 -5.51 5.75
C ALA A 26 -26.53 -7.05 5.65
N ILE A 27 -25.44 -7.67 5.18
CA ILE A 27 -25.31 -9.12 5.06
C ILE A 27 -24.94 -9.77 6.40
N CYS A 28 -23.96 -9.19 7.12
CA CYS A 28 -23.51 -9.69 8.42
C CYS A 28 -23.25 -8.53 9.41
N PRO A 29 -24.27 -8.12 10.18
CA PRO A 29 -24.20 -6.91 11.02
C PRO A 29 -23.20 -6.97 12.17
N HIS A 30 -22.72 -8.17 12.53
CA HIS A 30 -21.85 -8.39 13.68
C HIS A 30 -20.37 -8.54 13.29
N THR A 31 -20.06 -8.50 11.99
CA THR A 31 -18.70 -8.65 11.50
C THR A 31 -17.91 -7.35 11.71
N GLU A 32 -16.73 -7.47 12.30
CA GLU A 32 -15.72 -6.41 12.27
C GLU A 32 -15.11 -6.34 10.88
N LEU A 33 -15.09 -5.14 10.29
CA LEU A 33 -14.41 -4.93 9.02
C LEU A 33 -13.05 -4.28 9.29
N ALA A 34 -12.01 -4.84 8.68
CA ALA A 34 -10.67 -4.29 8.72
C ALA A 34 -10.20 -3.90 7.32
N ASN A 35 -9.52 -2.77 7.22
CA ASN A 35 -8.81 -2.37 6.01
C ASN A 35 -7.31 -2.57 6.23
N GLU A 36 -6.70 -3.41 5.40
CA GLU A 36 -5.27 -3.68 5.40
C GLU A 36 -4.61 -3.08 4.16
N TYR A 37 -3.42 -2.55 4.38
CA TYR A 37 -2.54 -2.11 3.31
C TYR A 37 -1.18 -2.74 3.48
N GLY A 38 -0.62 -3.20 2.36
CA GLY A 38 0.77 -3.61 2.30
C GLY A 38 1.16 -4.03 0.89
N PRO A 39 2.37 -3.66 0.44
CA PRO A 39 2.95 -4.22 -0.77
C PRO A 39 3.46 -5.65 -0.50
N THR A 40 3.61 -6.44 -1.58
CA THR A 40 4.24 -7.78 -1.54
C THR A 40 5.62 -7.74 -0.86
N GLU A 41 6.34 -6.65 -1.09
CA GLU A 41 7.71 -6.38 -0.65
C GLU A 41 7.84 -6.18 0.88
N ASN A 42 6.72 -6.02 1.61
CA ASN A 42 6.69 -6.00 3.08
C ASN A 42 5.86 -7.15 3.68
N SER A 43 5.73 -8.27 2.97
CA SER A 43 5.08 -9.49 3.48
C SER A 43 3.59 -9.31 3.83
N VAL A 44 2.78 -9.01 2.82
CA VAL A 44 1.31 -8.94 2.86
C VAL A 44 0.76 -7.68 3.53
N ALA A 45 0.95 -7.52 4.84
CA ALA A 45 0.34 -6.43 5.61
C ALA A 45 1.43 -5.52 6.19
N THR A 46 1.21 -4.22 6.07
CA THR A 46 2.07 -3.16 6.62
C THR A 46 1.31 -2.35 7.66
N THR A 47 0.08 -1.98 7.33
CA THR A 47 -0.79 -1.21 8.20
C THR A 47 -2.19 -1.82 8.23
N VAL A 48 -2.88 -1.63 9.35
CA VAL A 48 -4.25 -2.10 9.54
C VAL A 48 -5.11 -1.03 10.21
N MET A 49 -6.31 -0.84 9.68
CA MET A 49 -7.39 -0.10 10.29
C MET A 49 -8.48 -1.09 10.70
N ARG A 50 -8.61 -1.32 12.00
CA ARG A 50 -9.67 -2.16 12.56
C ARG A 50 -10.94 -1.36 12.77
N HIS A 51 -12.08 -2.04 12.79
CA HIS A 51 -13.39 -1.44 12.95
C HIS A 51 -13.66 -0.31 11.93
N MET A 52 -13.29 -0.50 10.67
CA MET A 52 -13.43 0.53 9.65
C MET A 52 -14.88 0.96 9.47
N GLU A 53 -15.83 0.09 9.80
CA GLU A 53 -17.26 0.37 9.74
C GLU A 53 -17.70 1.50 10.67
N LYS A 54 -16.94 1.76 11.75
CA LYS A 54 -17.23 2.76 12.78
C LYS A 54 -16.54 4.10 12.52
N GLN A 55 -15.72 4.20 11.48
CA GLN A 55 -14.91 5.39 11.21
C GLN A 55 -15.58 6.28 10.16
N ALA A 56 -15.31 7.59 10.26
CA ALA A 56 -15.85 8.59 9.34
C ALA A 56 -15.21 8.53 7.94
N TYR A 57 -13.98 8.02 7.85
CA TYR A 57 -13.24 7.81 6.61
C TYR A 57 -12.45 6.51 6.69
N VAL A 58 -12.15 5.92 5.52
CA VAL A 58 -11.36 4.69 5.40
C VAL A 58 -9.91 5.07 5.16
N SER A 59 -9.12 5.01 6.23
CA SER A 59 -7.66 5.14 6.19
C SER A 59 -6.99 3.78 5.91
N ILE A 60 -5.68 3.76 5.71
CA ILE A 60 -4.90 2.51 5.74
C ILE A 60 -4.46 2.13 7.17
N GLY A 61 -4.83 2.93 8.17
CA GLY A 61 -4.67 2.61 9.58
C GLY A 61 -3.26 2.88 10.11
N GLN A 62 -2.79 2.00 11.00
CA GLN A 62 -1.51 2.14 11.71
C GLN A 62 -0.58 0.97 11.41
N PRO A 63 0.75 1.16 11.51
CA PRO A 63 1.70 0.07 11.31
C PRO A 63 1.44 -1.12 12.22
N ILE A 64 1.57 -2.33 11.68
CA ILE A 64 1.56 -3.56 12.47
C ILE A 64 2.86 -3.70 13.27
N ASP A 65 2.86 -4.62 14.25
CA ASP A 65 4.04 -4.90 15.07
C ASP A 65 5.29 -5.20 14.24
N GLY A 66 6.43 -4.66 14.68
CA GLY A 66 7.71 -4.85 13.98
C GLY A 66 7.86 -4.06 12.67
N THR A 67 6.87 -3.23 12.32
CA THR A 67 6.89 -2.38 11.11
C THR A 67 7.02 -0.90 11.49
N GLN A 68 7.83 -0.17 10.73
CA GLN A 68 7.95 1.28 10.78
C GLN A 68 7.50 1.86 9.44
N VAL A 69 6.63 2.86 9.47
CA VAL A 69 6.24 3.62 8.28
C VAL A 69 6.81 5.03 8.40
N LEU A 70 7.44 5.50 7.33
CA LEU A 70 8.06 6.82 7.19
C LEU A 70 7.37 7.53 6.03
N ILE A 71 6.96 8.79 6.23
CA ILE A 71 6.46 9.65 5.14
C ILE A 71 7.57 10.64 4.80
N LEU A 72 8.17 10.50 3.62
CA LEU A 72 9.36 11.24 3.23
C LEU A 72 9.12 12.16 2.04
N ASN A 73 9.82 13.29 2.01
CA ASN A 73 9.91 14.12 0.81
C ASN A 73 11.03 13.64 -0.13
N SER A 74 11.21 14.30 -1.27
CA SER A 74 12.25 13.98 -2.28
C SER A 74 13.68 14.11 -1.75
N ASN A 75 13.89 14.84 -0.65
CA ASN A 75 15.19 15.01 0.01
C ASN A 75 15.37 14.05 1.19
N HIS A 76 14.51 13.03 1.32
CA HIS A 76 14.53 12.01 2.37
C HIS A 76 14.31 12.57 3.78
N GLN A 77 13.57 13.67 3.90
CA GLN A 77 13.20 14.27 5.18
C GLN A 77 11.78 13.86 5.59
N LEU A 78 11.56 13.67 6.89
CA LEU A 78 10.25 13.37 7.46
C LEU A 78 9.26 14.50 7.18
N GLN A 79 8.07 14.13 6.75
CA GLN A 79 6.96 15.06 6.59
C GLN A 79 6.18 15.24 7.91
N PRO A 80 5.74 16.47 8.24
CA PRO A 80 4.83 16.71 9.34
C PRO A 80 3.46 16.03 9.16
N ILE A 81 2.70 15.93 10.25
CA ILE A 81 1.30 15.51 10.22
C ILE A 81 0.52 16.36 9.22
N GLY A 82 -0.30 15.72 8.38
CA GLY A 82 -1.12 16.35 7.35
C GLY A 82 -0.42 16.64 6.02
N VAL A 83 0.91 16.51 5.97
CA VAL A 83 1.71 16.80 4.76
C VAL A 83 2.00 15.51 4.00
N ALA A 84 1.68 15.51 2.70
CA ALA A 84 1.90 14.37 1.82
C ALA A 84 3.40 14.12 1.56
N GLY A 85 3.76 12.85 1.45
CA GLY A 85 5.07 12.39 1.02
C GLY A 85 5.02 10.95 0.52
N GLU A 86 6.16 10.42 0.11
CA GLU A 86 6.31 9.02 -0.23
C GLU A 86 6.22 8.15 1.03
N LEU A 87 5.41 7.09 0.97
CA LEU A 87 5.34 6.07 2.01
C LEU A 87 6.53 5.12 1.85
N CYS A 88 7.40 5.10 2.85
CA CYS A 88 8.51 4.16 2.96
C CYS A 88 8.28 3.23 4.15
N ILE A 89 8.73 1.98 4.02
CA ILE A 89 8.51 0.94 5.02
C ILE A 89 9.84 0.40 5.51
N ALA A 90 10.03 0.26 6.81
CA ALA A 90 11.15 -0.43 7.41
C ALA A 90 10.66 -1.45 8.44
N GLY A 91 11.52 -2.37 8.85
CA GLY A 91 11.20 -3.37 9.88
C GLY A 91 11.35 -4.80 9.41
N THR A 92 10.81 -5.73 10.20
CA THR A 92 11.04 -7.17 10.05
C THR A 92 10.25 -7.81 8.90
N GLY A 93 9.21 -7.13 8.41
CA GLY A 93 8.38 -7.60 7.30
C GLY A 93 9.03 -7.46 5.92
N LEU A 94 10.14 -6.73 5.80
CA LEU A 94 10.77 -6.47 4.51
C LEU A 94 11.26 -7.75 3.83
N ALA A 95 10.93 -7.89 2.55
CA ALA A 95 11.48 -8.92 1.70
C ALA A 95 13.02 -8.81 1.60
N ARG A 96 13.66 -9.92 1.21
CA ARG A 96 15.10 -9.90 0.94
C ARG A 96 15.44 -9.01 -0.26
N GLY A 97 14.60 -9.03 -1.28
CA GLY A 97 14.78 -8.33 -2.55
C GLY A 97 14.11 -9.07 -3.70
N TYR A 98 14.41 -8.64 -4.92
CA TYR A 98 13.92 -9.26 -6.14
C TYR A 98 14.88 -10.35 -6.62
N VAL A 99 14.34 -11.52 -6.97
CA VAL A 99 15.14 -12.67 -7.41
C VAL A 99 15.89 -12.32 -8.69
N ASN A 100 17.22 -12.50 -8.68
CA ASN A 100 18.13 -12.23 -9.81
C ASN A 100 18.11 -10.78 -10.35
N LEU A 101 17.62 -9.81 -9.56
CA LEU A 101 17.53 -8.41 -9.94
C LEU A 101 18.15 -7.51 -8.85
N PRO A 102 19.48 -7.55 -8.65
CA PRO A 102 20.16 -6.79 -7.60
C PRO A 102 20.02 -5.28 -7.79
N GLU A 103 20.13 -4.75 -9.00
CA GLU A 103 20.00 -3.31 -9.26
C GLU A 103 18.61 -2.77 -8.90
N LEU A 104 17.55 -3.53 -9.23
CA LEU A 104 16.19 -3.18 -8.84
C LEU A 104 15.99 -3.28 -7.33
N THR A 105 16.64 -4.28 -6.71
CA THR A 105 16.63 -4.45 -5.25
C THR A 105 17.27 -3.25 -4.56
N ASP A 106 18.45 -2.82 -4.98
CA ASP A 106 19.16 -1.70 -4.35
C ASP A 106 18.42 -0.36 -4.55
N ARG A 107 17.71 -0.21 -5.68
CA ARG A 107 16.88 0.98 -5.95
C ARG A 107 15.62 1.03 -5.08
N ALA A 108 14.98 -0.12 -4.84
CA ALA A 108 13.73 -0.19 -4.08
C ALA A 108 13.95 -0.31 -2.57
N PHE A 109 14.96 -1.09 -2.16
CA PHE A 109 15.33 -1.35 -0.77
C PHE A 109 16.60 -0.55 -0.41
N THR A 110 16.38 0.71 -0.03
CA THR A 110 17.44 1.69 0.26
C THR A 110 17.82 1.69 1.75
N GLN A 111 18.91 2.37 2.11
CA GLN A 111 19.31 2.54 3.51
C GLN A 111 18.29 3.41 4.26
N ASN A 112 17.94 3.02 5.49
CA ASN A 112 17.09 3.86 6.35
C ASN A 112 17.91 5.03 6.92
N PRO A 113 17.59 6.30 6.59
CA PRO A 113 18.38 7.45 7.04
C PRO A 113 18.30 7.71 8.55
N PHE A 114 17.31 7.15 9.24
CA PHE A 114 17.11 7.31 10.69
C PHE A 114 17.65 6.13 11.49
N LYS A 115 18.02 5.04 10.81
CA LYS A 115 18.55 3.82 11.42
C LYS A 115 19.50 3.13 10.42
N PRO A 116 20.73 3.65 10.25
CA PRO A 116 21.62 3.32 9.12
C PRO A 116 21.99 1.83 8.98
N GLU A 117 21.88 1.05 10.05
CA GLU A 117 22.07 -0.39 10.06
C GLU A 117 20.89 -1.19 9.49
N THR A 118 19.79 -0.51 9.15
CA THR A 118 18.59 -1.12 8.58
C THR A 118 18.28 -0.61 7.18
N ARG A 119 17.44 -1.36 6.47
CA ARG A 119 16.92 -1.00 5.14
C ARG A 119 15.49 -0.47 5.26
N MET A 120 15.08 0.31 4.26
CA MET A 120 13.71 0.71 4.02
C MET A 120 13.31 0.39 2.57
N TYR A 121 12.07 -0.01 2.35
CA TYR A 121 11.46 -0.19 1.05
C TYR A 121 10.69 1.08 0.65
N ARG A 122 10.96 1.57 -0.56
CA ARG A 122 10.26 2.69 -1.19
C ARG A 122 9.06 2.16 -1.97
N THR A 123 7.86 2.49 -1.52
CA THR A 123 6.64 1.86 -2.07
C THR A 123 6.22 2.42 -3.42
N GLY A 124 6.54 3.69 -3.71
CA GLY A 124 5.91 4.42 -4.81
C GLY A 124 4.48 4.89 -4.51
N ASP A 125 4.05 4.82 -3.25
CA ASP A 125 2.76 5.35 -2.80
C ASP A 125 2.92 6.72 -2.15
N ALA A 126 1.97 7.62 -2.41
CA ALA A 126 1.82 8.88 -1.69
C ALA A 126 0.88 8.67 -0.49
N ALA A 127 1.28 9.14 0.68
CA ALA A 127 0.46 9.08 1.89
C ALA A 127 0.77 10.25 2.83
N ARG A 128 -0.03 10.40 3.89
CA ARG A 128 0.25 11.33 5.00
C ARG A 128 -0.24 10.79 6.33
N TRP A 129 0.42 11.21 7.40
CA TRP A 129 -0.08 11.01 8.76
C TRP A 129 -1.25 11.93 9.05
N MET A 130 -2.29 11.37 9.66
CA MET A 130 -3.45 12.08 10.17
C MET A 130 -3.23 12.44 11.65
N ALA A 131 -3.99 13.42 12.15
CA ALA A 131 -3.84 13.90 13.53
C ALA A 131 -4.18 12.83 14.59
N ASP A 132 -4.97 11.82 14.22
CA ASP A 132 -5.31 10.66 15.05
C ASP A 132 -4.23 9.55 15.03
N GLY A 133 -3.14 9.75 14.28
CA GLY A 133 -2.07 8.78 14.14
C GLY A 133 -2.36 7.66 13.14
N THR A 134 -3.41 7.77 12.31
CA THR A 134 -3.65 6.89 11.17
C THR A 134 -3.00 7.44 9.90
N LEU A 135 -2.89 6.60 8.86
CA LEU A 135 -2.33 6.97 7.56
C LEU A 135 -3.43 7.09 6.51
N GLU A 136 -3.46 8.22 5.82
CA GLU A 136 -4.29 8.40 4.63
C GLU A 136 -3.47 8.09 3.37
N TYR A 137 -3.99 7.17 2.54
CA TYR A 137 -3.41 6.85 1.24
C TYR A 137 -3.92 7.84 0.18
N LEU A 138 -3.02 8.39 -0.62
CA LEU A 138 -3.31 9.46 -1.58
C LEU A 138 -3.13 9.03 -3.04
N GLY A 139 -2.68 7.80 -3.29
CA GLY A 139 -2.46 7.27 -4.64
C GLY A 139 -1.00 6.88 -4.90
N ARG A 140 -0.71 6.60 -6.17
CA ARG A 140 0.63 6.31 -6.67
C ARG A 140 1.36 7.59 -7.06
N ILE A 141 2.68 7.60 -6.87
CA ILE A 141 3.56 8.64 -7.45
C ILE A 141 4.12 8.24 -8.82
N ASP A 142 3.92 6.99 -9.24
CA ASP A 142 4.37 6.46 -10.52
C ASP A 142 3.20 5.90 -11.35
N ASP A 143 3.53 5.23 -12.47
CA ASP A 143 2.57 4.79 -13.49
C ASP A 143 1.88 3.45 -13.19
N GLN A 144 2.12 2.87 -12.02
CA GLN A 144 1.50 1.61 -11.63
C GLN A 144 0.01 1.80 -11.32
N VAL A 145 -0.81 0.81 -11.67
CA VAL A 145 -2.24 0.83 -11.39
C VAL A 145 -2.69 -0.44 -10.68
N LYS A 146 -3.82 -0.34 -9.97
CA LYS A 146 -4.55 -1.50 -9.45
C LYS A 146 -5.86 -1.63 -10.19
N ILE A 147 -6.11 -2.83 -10.73
CA ILE A 147 -7.33 -3.15 -11.47
C ILE A 147 -7.92 -4.38 -10.81
N ARG A 148 -9.02 -4.21 -10.06
CA ARG A 148 -9.74 -5.30 -9.37
C ARG A 148 -8.83 -6.04 -8.38
N GLY A 149 -7.96 -5.31 -7.69
CA GLY A 149 -7.01 -5.85 -6.72
C GLY A 149 -5.72 -6.39 -7.32
N TYR A 150 -5.55 -6.37 -8.65
CA TYR A 150 -4.32 -6.80 -9.32
C TYR A 150 -3.40 -5.61 -9.60
N ARG A 151 -2.14 -5.71 -9.17
CA ARG A 151 -1.08 -4.75 -9.49
C ARG A 151 -0.65 -4.93 -10.94
N VAL A 152 -0.69 -3.86 -11.71
CA VAL A 152 -0.34 -3.85 -13.14
C VAL A 152 0.68 -2.74 -13.41
N GLU A 153 1.78 -3.10 -14.06
CA GLU A 153 2.81 -2.16 -14.53
C GLU A 153 2.49 -1.77 -15.98
N THR A 154 1.93 -0.58 -16.19
CA THR A 154 1.55 -0.08 -17.53
C THR A 154 2.74 -0.04 -18.50
N LYS A 155 3.93 0.27 -18.00
CA LYS A 155 5.19 0.27 -18.76
C LYS A 155 5.61 -1.12 -19.26
N GLU A 156 5.27 -2.19 -18.55
CA GLU A 156 5.49 -3.55 -19.04
C GLU A 156 4.64 -3.81 -20.29
N ILE A 157 3.37 -3.41 -20.26
CA ILE A 157 2.44 -3.55 -21.38
C ILE A 157 2.92 -2.69 -22.57
N GLU A 158 3.30 -1.44 -22.34
CA GLU A 158 3.87 -0.59 -23.39
C GLU A 158 5.10 -1.23 -24.04
N SER A 159 6.01 -1.82 -23.25
CA SER A 159 7.21 -2.49 -23.74
C SER A 159 6.86 -3.64 -24.68
N VAL A 160 5.90 -4.47 -24.29
CA VAL A 160 5.42 -5.59 -25.11
C VAL A 160 4.75 -5.11 -26.39
N ILE A 161 3.91 -4.06 -26.32
CA ILE A 161 3.25 -3.49 -27.51
C ILE A 161 4.29 -2.92 -28.50
N ARG A 162 5.35 -2.26 -28.01
CA ARG A 162 6.44 -1.72 -28.86
C ARG A 162 7.22 -2.82 -29.59
N CYS A 163 7.16 -4.08 -29.15
CA CYS A 163 7.77 -5.21 -29.86
C CYS A 163 6.95 -5.68 -31.08
N ILE A 164 5.73 -5.18 -31.29
CA ILE A 164 4.87 -5.58 -32.41
C ILE A 164 5.33 -4.88 -33.70
N ASN A 165 5.55 -5.65 -34.77
CA ASN A 165 6.01 -5.10 -36.05
C ASN A 165 5.00 -4.07 -36.62
N GLY A 166 5.50 -2.92 -37.03
CA GLY A 166 4.69 -1.80 -37.54
C GLY A 166 4.24 -0.80 -36.46
N VAL A 167 4.39 -1.12 -35.17
CA VAL A 167 4.16 -0.16 -34.08
C VAL A 167 5.42 0.69 -33.90
N LYS A 168 5.27 2.01 -33.99
CA LYS A 168 6.38 2.96 -33.78
C LYS A 168 6.54 3.34 -32.30
N ASP A 169 5.42 3.48 -31.59
CA ASP A 169 5.39 3.80 -30.17
C ASP A 169 4.03 3.38 -29.56
N ALA A 170 3.96 3.32 -28.23
CA ALA A 170 2.77 2.92 -27.46
C ALA A 170 2.67 3.68 -26.13
N ALA A 171 1.44 3.89 -25.67
CA ALA A 171 1.11 4.40 -24.34
C ALA A 171 -0.10 3.63 -23.79
N VAL A 172 -0.11 3.32 -22.50
CA VAL A 172 -1.15 2.55 -21.81
C VAL A 172 -1.57 3.29 -20.55
#